data_AF-V4NRQ7-F1
#
_entry.id   AF-V4NRQ7-F1
#
_cell.length_a   1.000
_cell.length_b   1.000
_cell.length_c   1.000
_cell.angle_alpha   90.00
_cell.angle_beta   90.00
_cell.angle_gamma   90.00
#
_symmetry.space_group_name_H-M   'P 1'
#
loop_
_entity.id
_entity.type
_entity.pdbx_description
1 polymer ?
#
loop_
_entity_poly.entity_id
_entity_poly.type
_entity_poly.pdbx_seq_one_letter_code
_entity_poly.pdbx_strand_id
1 'polypeptide(L)'
;MNDTTDPLTVDHDAEDAALRDHRREAAKVTRIALLFAVPFVLMLIAVIVAFIWSSQRDASSAARLAATSASSATAPVPADNKDAEIARLRSQIAALQQGQSVSAIPVTPGTSAYTDPNALAQISARLDRVEANQRALARAAAAANAAAALQQAARNDGPFLAQLGVVERSIDDPALIALLRPHAEKGVPSEVSLAIEFPQYAAKAHIAAASAANKNGVLERIGQMLNISVRRTDGEDQGPDGLLHSAESRLNAGDLRGAVAFVNRLPAPAQPSLKPWLDKAQARLSVDDAIHRLTETTLARLSQGGEAAASAETGAVL
;
A
#
# COMPACT_ATOMS: atom_id res chain seq x y z
N MET A 1 63.15 -54.93 -38.92
CA MET A 1 62.71 -53.60 -39.39
C MET A 1 61.62 -53.79 -40.45
N ASN A 2 60.37 -53.54 -40.11
CA ASN A 2 59.56 -52.58 -40.86
C ASN A 2 58.35 -52.19 -40.02
N ASP A 3 58.41 -50.98 -39.48
CA ASP A 3 57.29 -50.23 -38.95
C ASP A 3 56.30 -49.96 -40.08
N THR A 4 55.06 -50.41 -39.91
CA THR A 4 53.92 -49.91 -40.68
C THR A 4 52.89 -49.45 -39.66
N THR A 5 53.09 -48.24 -39.14
CA THR A 5 52.05 -47.49 -38.44
C THR A 5 51.00 -47.09 -39.46
N ASP A 6 49.88 -47.78 -39.44
CA ASP A 6 48.70 -47.54 -40.26
C ASP A 6 48.04 -46.21 -39.83
N PRO A 7 47.95 -45.19 -40.71
CA PRO A 7 47.46 -43.86 -40.34
C PRO A 7 45.94 -43.78 -40.14
N LEU A 8 45.19 -44.84 -40.43
CA LEU A 8 43.72 -44.86 -40.30
C LEU A 8 43.23 -45.33 -38.92
N THR A 9 44.07 -45.99 -38.12
CA THR A 9 43.67 -46.47 -36.77
C THR A 9 43.76 -45.37 -35.72
N VAL A 10 44.72 -44.44 -35.86
CA VAL A 10 44.95 -43.35 -34.90
C VAL A 10 43.77 -42.36 -34.84
N ASP A 11 43.10 -42.12 -35.97
CA ASP A 11 42.01 -41.15 -36.06
C ASP A 11 40.71 -41.68 -35.43
N HIS A 12 40.39 -42.96 -35.63
CA HIS A 12 39.26 -43.62 -34.97
C HIS A 12 39.46 -43.78 -33.46
N ASP A 13 40.68 -44.11 -33.02
CA ASP A 13 40.97 -44.21 -31.59
C ASP A 13 40.89 -42.84 -30.88
N ALA A 14 41.20 -41.75 -31.59
CA ALA A 14 41.07 -40.38 -31.09
C ALA A 14 39.62 -39.89 -31.03
N GLU A 15 38.80 -40.18 -32.05
CA GLU A 15 37.35 -39.88 -32.04
C GLU A 15 36.62 -40.65 -30.93
N ASP A 16 36.94 -41.93 -30.72
CA ASP A 16 36.35 -42.74 -29.65
C ASP A 16 36.80 -42.31 -28.25
N ALA A 17 38.00 -41.72 -28.13
CA ALA A 17 38.44 -41.11 -26.87
C ALA A 17 37.65 -39.83 -26.55
N ALA A 18 37.41 -38.97 -27.55
CA ALA A 18 36.65 -37.72 -27.39
C ALA A 18 35.17 -37.97 -27.03
N LEU A 19 34.55 -38.97 -27.63
CA LEU A 19 33.16 -39.35 -27.33
C LEU A 19 32.99 -39.94 -25.92
N ARG A 20 34.01 -40.67 -25.43
CA ARG A 20 34.05 -41.19 -24.05
C ARG A 20 34.20 -40.07 -23.03
N ASP A 21 34.94 -39.02 -23.35
CA ASP A 21 35.13 -37.87 -22.45
C ASP A 21 33.85 -37.02 -22.38
N HIS A 22 33.17 -36.79 -23.51
CA HIS A 22 31.86 -36.12 -23.54
C HIS A 22 30.76 -36.88 -22.76
N ARG A 23 30.73 -38.23 -22.80
CA ARG A 23 29.80 -39.01 -21.96
C ARG A 23 30.12 -38.93 -20.47
N ARG A 24 31.40 -38.80 -20.10
CA ARG A 24 31.83 -38.61 -18.70
C ARG A 24 31.47 -37.22 -18.18
N GLU A 25 31.63 -36.18 -19.00
CA GLU A 25 31.21 -34.81 -18.70
C GLU A 25 29.67 -34.71 -18.56
N ALA A 26 28.90 -35.32 -19.46
CA ALA A 26 27.44 -35.36 -19.34
C ALA A 26 26.98 -36.07 -18.05
N ALA A 27 27.61 -37.19 -17.68
CA ALA A 27 27.30 -37.89 -16.43
C ALA A 27 27.73 -37.10 -15.17
N LYS A 28 28.81 -36.29 -15.24
CA LYS A 28 29.19 -35.36 -14.16
C LYS A 28 28.20 -34.21 -14.04
N VAL A 29 27.78 -33.58 -15.14
CA VAL A 29 26.82 -32.47 -15.13
C VAL A 29 25.45 -32.93 -14.63
N THR A 30 25.01 -34.15 -14.99
CA THR A 30 23.77 -34.73 -14.42
C THR A 30 23.93 -35.10 -12.94
N ARG A 31 25.10 -35.61 -12.50
CA ARG A 31 25.36 -35.88 -11.06
C ARG A 31 25.52 -34.59 -10.23
N ILE A 32 26.08 -33.52 -10.79
CA ILE A 32 26.21 -32.20 -10.14
C ILE A 32 24.84 -31.51 -10.08
N ALA A 33 24.04 -31.57 -11.15
CA ALA A 33 22.66 -31.08 -11.13
C ALA A 33 21.80 -31.84 -10.11
N LEU A 34 21.99 -33.17 -9.97
CA LEU A 34 21.30 -33.97 -8.95
C LEU A 34 21.81 -33.65 -7.52
N LEU A 35 23.11 -33.36 -7.36
CA LEU A 35 23.71 -32.96 -6.08
C LEU A 35 23.31 -31.55 -5.63
N PHE A 36 22.83 -30.66 -6.50
CA PHE A 36 22.26 -29.35 -6.15
C PHE A 36 20.72 -29.35 -6.08
N ALA A 37 20.03 -30.21 -6.84
CA ALA A 37 18.59 -30.35 -6.77
C ALA A 37 18.12 -31.03 -5.47
N VAL A 38 18.85 -32.04 -4.97
CA VAL A 38 18.52 -32.72 -3.72
C VAL A 38 18.64 -31.83 -2.48
N PRO A 39 19.69 -30.99 -2.28
CA PRO A 39 19.71 -30.04 -1.17
C PRO A 39 18.75 -28.87 -1.39
N PHE A 40 18.43 -28.46 -2.63
CA PHE A 40 17.41 -27.42 -2.87
C PHE A 40 16.00 -27.92 -2.60
N VAL A 41 15.67 -29.18 -2.95
CA VAL A 41 14.41 -29.83 -2.59
C VAL A 41 14.37 -30.17 -1.11
N LEU A 42 15.47 -30.61 -0.49
CA LEU A 42 15.55 -30.78 0.97
C LEU A 42 15.51 -29.44 1.71
N MET A 43 16.03 -28.34 1.14
CA MET A 43 15.90 -26.99 1.70
C MET A 43 14.48 -26.47 1.50
N LEU A 44 13.82 -26.74 0.37
CA LEU A 44 12.43 -26.41 0.14
C LEU A 44 11.51 -27.22 1.08
N ILE A 45 11.80 -28.50 1.28
CA ILE A 45 11.14 -29.36 2.27
C ILE A 45 11.49 -28.92 3.69
N ALA A 46 12.72 -28.47 3.99
CA ALA A 46 13.09 -27.94 5.31
C ALA A 46 12.50 -26.56 5.57
N VAL A 47 12.28 -25.73 4.55
CA VAL A 47 11.57 -24.44 4.63
C VAL A 47 10.08 -24.67 4.74
N ILE A 48 9.51 -25.68 4.06
CA ILE A 48 8.11 -26.10 4.25
C ILE A 48 7.92 -26.75 5.62
N VAL A 49 8.84 -27.59 6.10
CA VAL A 49 8.83 -28.16 7.45
C VAL A 49 9.08 -27.07 8.49
N ALA A 50 9.92 -26.07 8.24
CA ALA A 50 10.11 -24.90 9.11
C ALA A 50 8.94 -23.91 9.03
N PHE A 51 8.17 -23.87 7.94
CA PHE A 51 6.91 -23.14 7.81
C PHE A 51 5.78 -23.87 8.55
N ILE A 52 5.76 -25.21 8.50
CA ILE A 52 4.86 -26.07 9.28
C ILE A 52 5.24 -26.04 10.79
N TRP A 53 6.53 -25.96 11.14
CA TRP A 53 7.01 -25.84 12.52
C TRP A 53 6.94 -24.41 13.08
N SER A 54 7.09 -23.37 12.25
CA SER A 54 6.86 -21.97 12.68
C SER A 54 5.38 -21.68 12.82
N SER A 55 4.53 -22.26 11.98
CA SER A 55 3.07 -22.29 12.20
C SER A 55 2.68 -23.14 13.43
N GLN A 56 3.50 -24.12 13.85
CA GLN A 56 3.33 -24.82 15.13
C GLN A 56 3.94 -24.10 16.35
N ARG A 57 4.79 -23.08 16.19
CA ARG A 57 5.08 -22.16 17.31
C ARG A 57 3.84 -21.34 17.67
N ASP A 58 2.95 -21.12 16.71
CA ASP A 58 1.59 -20.61 16.96
C ASP A 58 0.62 -21.69 17.51
N ALA A 59 0.94 -22.98 17.34
CA ALA A 59 0.19 -24.07 17.99
C ALA A 59 0.54 -24.22 19.48
N SER A 60 1.72 -23.74 19.92
CA SER A 60 2.11 -23.73 21.34
C SER A 60 1.39 -22.63 22.13
N SER A 61 1.05 -21.51 21.48
CA SER A 61 0.10 -20.52 21.98
C SER A 61 -1.33 -21.06 21.91
N ALA A 62 -1.69 -21.85 20.89
CA ALA A 62 -2.97 -22.58 20.84
C ALA A 62 -3.11 -23.63 21.97
N ALA A 63 -2.04 -24.30 22.41
CA ALA A 63 -2.08 -25.22 23.55
C ALA A 63 -2.16 -24.49 24.90
N ARG A 64 -1.58 -23.28 25.02
CA ARG A 64 -1.79 -22.40 26.19
C ARG A 64 -3.18 -21.75 26.18
N LEU A 65 -3.73 -21.44 25.01
CA LEU A 65 -5.12 -21.01 24.81
C LEU A 65 -6.09 -22.18 25.01
N ALA A 66 -5.71 -23.44 24.72
CA ALA A 66 -6.46 -24.67 24.98
C ALA A 66 -6.45 -25.06 26.47
N ALA A 67 -5.33 -24.90 27.16
CA ALA A 67 -5.27 -25.03 28.63
C ALA A 67 -6.05 -23.91 29.34
N THR A 68 -6.07 -22.70 28.75
CA THR A 68 -6.93 -21.59 29.21
C THR A 68 -8.41 -21.83 28.85
N SER A 69 -8.73 -22.46 27.70
CA SER A 69 -10.12 -22.75 27.29
C SER A 69 -10.70 -24.04 27.87
N ALA A 70 -9.87 -24.99 28.33
CA ALA A 70 -10.32 -26.09 29.19
C ALA A 70 -10.68 -25.59 30.60
N SER A 71 -10.05 -24.53 31.08
CA SER A 71 -10.46 -23.83 32.32
C SER A 71 -11.64 -22.87 32.12
N SER A 72 -12.06 -22.62 30.86
CA SER A 72 -13.22 -21.77 30.51
C SER A 72 -14.39 -22.56 29.95
N ALA A 73 -14.37 -23.90 29.99
CA ALA A 73 -15.48 -24.77 29.57
C ALA A 73 -16.70 -24.73 30.52
N THR A 74 -16.90 -23.62 31.23
CA THR A 74 -18.16 -23.28 31.92
C THR A 74 -18.40 -21.76 31.83
N ALA A 75 -18.57 -21.22 30.62
CA ALA A 75 -19.32 -19.97 30.36
C ALA A 75 -19.45 -19.67 28.84
N PRO A 76 -20.56 -19.10 28.34
CA PRO A 76 -20.89 -19.01 26.90
C PRO A 76 -20.18 -17.85 26.15
N VAL A 77 -20.03 -18.02 24.81
CA VAL A 77 -19.24 -17.25 23.82
C VAL A 77 -19.92 -15.94 23.35
N PRO A 78 -19.19 -14.82 23.13
CA PRO A 78 -19.78 -13.56 22.69
C PRO A 78 -19.79 -13.41 21.16
N ALA A 79 -20.97 -13.17 20.60
CA ALA A 79 -21.21 -12.66 19.24
C ALA A 79 -20.87 -11.15 19.11
N ASP A 80 -20.10 -10.60 20.06
CA ASP A 80 -20.20 -9.19 20.42
C ASP A 80 -19.66 -8.21 19.39
N ASN A 81 -18.62 -8.45 18.59
CA ASN A 81 -17.98 -7.29 17.92
C ASN A 81 -18.83 -6.66 16.79
N LYS A 82 -19.34 -7.47 15.85
CA LYS A 82 -20.21 -6.97 14.76
C LYS A 82 -21.62 -6.68 15.23
N ASP A 83 -22.15 -7.49 16.15
CA ASP A 83 -23.47 -7.26 16.71
C ASP A 83 -23.47 -6.07 17.69
N ALA A 84 -22.37 -5.82 18.42
CA ALA A 84 -22.20 -4.59 19.21
C ALA A 84 -21.92 -3.38 18.34
N GLU A 85 -21.29 -3.52 17.17
CA GLU A 85 -21.13 -2.41 16.23
C GLU A 85 -22.47 -2.05 15.56
N ILE A 86 -23.26 -3.05 15.15
CA ILE A 86 -24.65 -2.85 14.69
C ILE A 86 -25.52 -2.31 15.81
N ALA A 87 -25.37 -2.79 17.05
CA ALA A 87 -26.09 -2.26 18.21
C ALA A 87 -25.65 -0.83 18.54
N ARG A 88 -24.36 -0.50 18.38
CA ARG A 88 -23.84 0.88 18.53
C ARG A 88 -24.44 1.79 17.48
N LEU A 89 -24.41 1.40 16.21
CA LEU A 89 -24.99 2.17 15.11
C LEU A 89 -26.51 2.32 15.27
N ARG A 90 -27.22 1.27 15.68
CA ARG A 90 -28.66 1.34 16.01
C ARG A 90 -28.94 2.23 17.22
N SER A 91 -28.11 2.18 18.25
CA SER A 91 -28.21 3.06 19.43
C SER A 91 -27.89 4.52 19.08
N GLN A 92 -26.96 4.77 18.16
CA GLN A 92 -26.64 6.11 17.67
C GLN A 92 -27.77 6.64 16.79
N ILE A 93 -28.36 5.83 15.91
CA ILE A 93 -29.54 6.20 15.13
C ILE A 93 -30.74 6.45 16.06
N ALA A 94 -30.95 5.62 17.08
CA ALA A 94 -31.99 5.83 18.08
C ALA A 94 -31.75 7.08 18.93
N ALA A 95 -30.50 7.37 19.30
CA ALA A 95 -30.12 8.59 20.03
C ALA A 95 -30.30 9.85 19.17
N LEU A 96 -29.98 9.78 17.87
CA LEU A 96 -30.26 10.86 16.92
C LEU A 96 -31.76 11.04 16.68
N GLN A 97 -32.53 9.94 16.60
CA GLN A 97 -33.99 9.99 16.52
C GLN A 97 -34.64 10.52 17.81
N GLN A 98 -34.05 10.26 18.98
CA GLN A 98 -34.49 10.81 20.26
C GLN A 98 -34.05 12.26 20.49
N GLY A 99 -32.89 12.68 19.96
CA GLY A 99 -32.51 14.09 19.88
C GLY A 99 -33.39 14.88 18.87
N GLN A 100 -33.91 14.19 17.85
CA GLN A 100 -34.86 14.74 16.88
C GLN A 100 -36.31 14.70 17.38
N SER A 101 -36.64 13.91 18.41
CA SER A 101 -37.84 14.15 19.19
C SER A 101 -37.60 15.42 20.00
N VAL A 102 -37.93 16.55 19.38
CA VAL A 102 -38.26 17.77 20.10
C VAL A 102 -39.18 17.32 21.21
N SER A 103 -38.68 17.31 22.45
CA SER A 103 -39.52 17.10 23.61
C SER A 103 -40.66 18.07 23.39
N ALA A 104 -41.86 17.53 23.17
CA ALA A 104 -43.07 18.30 23.28
C ALA A 104 -43.08 18.72 24.74
N ILE A 105 -42.43 19.85 25.02
CA ILE A 105 -42.75 20.68 26.17
C ILE A 105 -44.27 20.71 26.12
N PRO A 106 -44.98 20.33 27.18
CA PRO A 106 -46.38 20.67 27.27
C PRO A 106 -46.40 22.20 27.22
N VAL A 107 -46.52 22.74 26.02
CA VAL A 107 -47.13 24.03 25.78
C VAL A 107 -48.55 23.80 26.26
N THR A 108 -48.75 23.93 27.57
CA THR A 108 -49.95 24.61 28.02
C THR A 108 -49.97 25.87 27.15
N PRO A 109 -50.96 26.06 26.27
CA PRO A 109 -51.09 27.32 25.57
C PRO A 109 -51.43 28.33 26.65
N GLY A 110 -50.42 28.84 27.36
CA GLY A 110 -50.50 30.14 27.97
C GLY A 110 -50.76 31.05 26.79
N THR A 111 -52.00 31.51 26.67
CA THR A 111 -52.49 32.42 25.63
C THR A 111 -51.59 33.66 25.45
N SER A 112 -50.63 33.88 26.34
CA SER A 112 -49.62 34.94 26.28
C SER A 112 -48.45 34.68 25.31
N ALA A 113 -48.02 33.44 25.04
CA ALA A 113 -46.82 33.19 24.23
C ALA A 113 -46.99 33.45 22.72
N TYR A 114 -48.23 33.38 22.22
CA TYR A 114 -48.58 33.70 20.83
C TYR A 114 -48.91 35.18 20.61
N THR A 115 -48.97 35.97 21.69
CA THR A 115 -49.33 37.40 21.64
C THR A 115 -48.10 38.30 21.79
N ASP A 116 -46.95 37.76 22.23
CA ASP A 116 -45.68 38.49 22.35
C ASP A 116 -44.87 38.36 21.04
N PRO A 117 -44.70 39.46 20.26
CA PRO A 117 -43.92 39.46 19.03
C PRO A 117 -42.48 38.97 19.21
N ASN A 118 -41.91 39.15 20.40
CA ASN A 118 -40.54 38.75 20.70
C ASN A 118 -40.40 37.23 20.82
N ALA A 119 -41.41 36.55 21.38
CA ALA A 119 -41.41 35.09 21.50
C ALA A 119 -41.50 34.41 20.11
N LEU A 120 -42.35 34.95 19.22
CA LEU A 120 -42.44 34.48 17.84
C LEU A 120 -41.13 34.70 17.06
N ALA A 121 -40.50 35.88 17.22
CA ALA A 121 -39.21 36.18 16.59
C ALA A 121 -38.08 35.25 17.10
N GLN A 122 -38.10 34.87 18.38
CA GLN A 122 -37.14 33.90 18.92
C GLN A 122 -37.36 32.50 18.37
N ILE A 123 -38.62 32.05 18.25
CA ILE A 123 -38.95 30.75 17.66
C ILE A 123 -38.55 30.69 16.19
N SER A 124 -38.82 31.74 15.40
CA SER A 124 -38.41 31.80 13.99
C SER A 124 -36.89 31.78 13.85
N ALA A 125 -36.16 32.56 14.65
CA ALA A 125 -34.70 32.55 14.64
C ALA A 125 -34.10 31.20 15.02
N ARG A 126 -34.74 30.47 15.96
CA ARG A 126 -34.35 29.09 16.31
C ARG A 126 -34.63 28.12 15.17
N LEU A 127 -35.78 28.22 14.52
CA LEU A 127 -36.12 27.39 13.37
C LEU A 127 -35.14 27.62 12.22
N ASP A 128 -34.86 28.88 11.87
CA ASP A 128 -33.89 29.25 10.84
C ASP A 128 -32.50 28.66 11.14
N ARG A 129 -32.08 28.68 12.41
CA ARG A 129 -30.80 28.09 12.84
C ARG A 129 -30.80 26.57 12.71
N VAL A 130 -31.88 25.90 13.13
CA VAL A 130 -32.01 24.44 13.00
C VAL A 130 -32.03 24.03 11.53
N GLU A 131 -32.79 24.72 10.69
CA GLU A 131 -32.82 24.48 9.24
C GLU A 131 -31.46 24.72 8.59
N ALA A 132 -30.77 25.80 8.97
CA ALA A 132 -29.41 26.08 8.48
C ALA A 132 -28.44 24.97 8.89
N ASN A 133 -28.53 24.48 10.13
CA ASN A 133 -27.69 23.39 10.61
C ASN A 133 -27.99 22.07 9.90
N GLN A 134 -29.26 21.71 9.70
CA GLN A 134 -29.66 20.53 8.93
C GLN A 134 -29.15 20.59 7.49
N ARG A 135 -29.24 21.75 6.83
CA ARG A 135 -28.67 21.96 5.49
C ARG A 135 -27.15 21.81 5.49
N ALA A 136 -26.46 22.30 6.52
CA ALA A 136 -25.01 22.17 6.66
C ALA A 136 -24.59 20.69 6.84
N LEU A 137 -25.27 19.96 7.74
CA LEU A 137 -25.07 18.52 7.96
C LEU A 137 -25.31 17.70 6.69
N ALA A 138 -26.40 17.96 5.96
CA ALA A 138 -26.70 17.27 4.71
C ALA A 138 -25.61 17.51 3.64
N ARG A 139 -25.10 18.75 3.51
CA ARG A 139 -23.98 19.06 2.60
C ARG A 139 -22.69 18.35 3.03
N ALA A 140 -22.41 18.32 4.32
CA ALA A 140 -21.20 17.69 4.84
C ALA A 140 -21.24 16.16 4.65
N ALA A 141 -22.41 15.53 4.85
CA ALA A 141 -22.61 14.11 4.54
C ALA A 141 -22.45 13.81 3.03
N ALA A 142 -23.01 14.65 2.17
CA ALA A 142 -22.84 14.52 0.72
C ALA A 142 -21.36 14.66 0.30
N ALA A 143 -20.63 15.62 0.90
CA ALA A 143 -19.21 15.82 0.65
C ALA A 143 -18.36 14.62 1.13
N ALA A 144 -18.68 14.05 2.29
CA ALA A 144 -18.00 12.86 2.80
C ALA A 144 -18.22 11.64 1.88
N ASN A 145 -19.46 11.43 1.40
CA ASN A 145 -19.75 10.37 0.44
C ASN A 145 -19.02 10.58 -0.90
N ALA A 146 -18.97 11.83 -1.39
CA ALA A 146 -18.22 12.18 -2.59
C ALA A 146 -16.72 11.92 -2.44
N ALA A 147 -16.13 12.25 -1.29
CA ALA A 147 -14.73 11.98 -0.98
C ALA A 147 -14.45 10.46 -0.92
N ALA A 148 -15.34 9.68 -0.31
CA ALA A 148 -15.23 8.22 -0.28
C ALA A 148 -15.33 7.60 -1.68
N ALA A 149 -16.25 8.09 -2.51
CA ALA A 149 -16.39 7.65 -3.90
C ALA A 149 -15.14 8.02 -4.74
N LEU A 150 -14.58 9.20 -4.53
CA LEU A 150 -13.32 9.63 -5.16
C LEU A 150 -12.15 8.72 -4.73
N GLN A 151 -12.02 8.44 -3.43
CA GLN A 151 -11.00 7.53 -2.91
C GLN A 151 -11.11 6.13 -3.53
N GLN A 152 -12.33 5.60 -3.64
CA GLN A 152 -12.54 4.29 -4.25
C GLN A 152 -12.21 4.30 -5.75
N ALA A 153 -12.58 5.36 -6.47
CA ALA A 153 -12.28 5.48 -7.89
C ALA A 153 -10.77 5.64 -8.15
N ALA A 154 -10.08 6.45 -7.35
CA ALA A 154 -8.63 6.68 -7.46
C ALA A 154 -7.78 5.45 -7.10
N ARG A 155 -8.34 4.50 -6.33
CA ARG A 155 -7.69 3.21 -6.07
C ARG A 155 -7.64 2.32 -7.30
N ASN A 156 -8.57 2.49 -8.24
CA ASN A 156 -8.60 1.75 -9.48
C ASN A 156 -7.69 2.43 -10.51
N ASP A 157 -7.10 1.64 -11.41
CA ASP A 157 -6.16 2.11 -12.45
C ASP A 157 -6.78 3.05 -13.51
N GLY A 158 -8.06 3.40 -13.37
CA GLY A 158 -8.85 4.09 -14.37
C GLY A 158 -9.02 5.60 -14.13
N PRO A 159 -9.54 6.33 -15.14
CA PRO A 159 -9.95 7.72 -14.97
C PRO A 159 -11.05 7.89 -13.92
N PHE A 160 -10.98 8.99 -13.16
CA PHE A 160 -11.92 9.29 -12.06
C PHE A 160 -12.49 10.71 -12.12
N LEU A 161 -12.56 11.28 -13.34
CA LEU A 161 -13.11 12.62 -13.59
C LEU A 161 -14.55 12.82 -13.09
N ALA A 162 -15.41 11.81 -13.25
CA ALA A 162 -16.81 11.90 -12.84
C ALA A 162 -16.92 12.15 -11.34
N GLN A 163 -16.11 11.44 -10.54
CA GLN A 163 -16.06 11.56 -9.10
C GLN A 163 -15.42 12.89 -8.68
N LEU A 164 -14.36 13.32 -9.37
CA LEU A 164 -13.75 14.63 -9.13
C LEU A 164 -14.76 15.78 -9.33
N GLY A 165 -15.60 15.70 -10.36
CA GLY A 165 -16.66 16.69 -10.60
C GLY A 165 -17.75 16.74 -9.53
N VAL A 166 -17.98 15.65 -8.77
CA VAL A 166 -18.89 15.67 -7.61
C VAL A 166 -18.23 16.37 -6.43
N VAL A 167 -16.94 16.10 -6.21
CA VAL A 167 -16.14 16.73 -5.15
C VAL A 167 -15.99 18.24 -5.38
N GLU A 168 -15.77 18.66 -6.63
CA GLU A 168 -15.66 20.08 -7.02
C GLU A 168 -16.92 20.90 -6.68
N ARG A 169 -18.11 20.29 -6.70
CA ARG A 169 -19.36 20.96 -6.29
C ARG A 169 -19.55 21.06 -4.78
N SER A 170 -18.78 20.28 -4.02
CA SER A 170 -18.97 20.09 -2.58
C SER A 170 -17.90 20.80 -1.74
N ILE A 171 -16.77 21.16 -2.34
CA ILE A 171 -15.58 21.66 -1.64
C ILE A 171 -15.02 22.87 -2.39
N ASP A 172 -14.76 23.95 -1.63
CA ASP A 172 -14.17 25.19 -2.13
C ASP A 172 -12.63 25.16 -1.97
N ASP A 173 -11.98 24.24 -2.70
CA ASP A 173 -10.51 24.15 -2.76
C ASP A 173 -10.06 24.02 -4.22
N PRO A 174 -9.93 25.15 -4.95
CA PRO A 174 -9.56 25.12 -6.35
C PRO A 174 -8.13 24.60 -6.59
N ALA A 175 -7.24 24.72 -5.60
CA ALA A 175 -5.87 24.25 -5.71
C ALA A 175 -5.80 22.72 -5.71
N LEU A 176 -6.55 22.07 -4.81
CA LEU A 176 -6.67 20.62 -4.77
C LEU A 176 -7.30 20.05 -6.03
N ILE A 177 -8.35 20.68 -6.55
CA ILE A 177 -9.00 20.26 -7.80
C ILE A 177 -8.04 20.42 -8.99
N ALA A 178 -7.30 21.53 -9.07
CA ALA A 178 -6.31 21.75 -10.14
C ALA A 178 -5.17 20.71 -10.11
N LEU A 179 -4.74 20.29 -8.92
CA LEU A 179 -3.73 19.23 -8.75
C LEU A 179 -4.26 17.88 -9.24
N LEU A 180 -5.50 17.52 -8.88
CA LEU A 180 -6.07 16.20 -9.17
C LEU A 180 -6.52 16.04 -10.63
N ARG A 181 -6.94 17.12 -11.30
CA ARG A 181 -7.49 17.09 -12.66
C ARG A 181 -6.63 16.33 -13.68
N PRO A 182 -5.33 16.62 -13.87
CA PRO A 182 -4.52 15.90 -14.85
C PRO A 182 -4.37 14.40 -14.54
N HIS A 183 -4.41 14.02 -13.27
CA HIS A 183 -4.37 12.63 -12.83
C HIS A 183 -5.73 11.94 -13.00
N ALA A 184 -6.83 12.66 -12.78
CA ALA A 184 -8.18 12.17 -12.93
C ALA A 184 -8.53 11.85 -14.39
N GLU A 185 -7.99 12.61 -15.35
CA GLU A 185 -8.18 12.38 -16.79
C GLU A 185 -7.50 11.10 -17.27
N LYS A 186 -6.25 10.86 -16.82
CA LYS A 186 -5.43 9.74 -17.29
C LYS A 186 -5.65 8.47 -16.46
N GLY A 187 -6.11 8.62 -15.22
CA GLY A 187 -5.98 7.58 -14.21
C GLY A 187 -4.56 7.51 -13.66
N VAL A 188 -4.40 6.85 -12.52
CA VAL A 188 -3.10 6.59 -11.91
C VAL A 188 -2.98 5.10 -11.61
N PRO A 189 -1.83 4.46 -11.90
CA PRO A 189 -1.64 3.05 -11.60
C PRO A 189 -1.84 2.76 -10.10
N SER A 190 -2.47 1.64 -9.80
CA SER A 190 -2.60 1.13 -8.44
C SER A 190 -1.27 0.69 -7.87
N GLU A 191 -1.17 0.64 -6.54
CA GLU A 191 -0.01 0.08 -5.85
C GLU A 191 0.27 -1.36 -6.30
N VAL A 192 -0.78 -2.15 -6.54
CA VAL A 192 -0.66 -3.52 -7.04
C VAL A 192 -0.07 -3.52 -8.46
N SER A 193 -0.60 -2.68 -9.35
CA SER A 193 -0.07 -2.56 -10.72
C SER A 193 1.38 -2.05 -10.72
N LEU A 194 1.72 -1.11 -9.84
CA LEU A 194 3.09 -0.63 -9.65
C LEU A 194 4.03 -1.71 -9.13
N ALA A 195 3.56 -2.59 -8.23
CA ALA A 195 4.32 -3.72 -7.73
C ALA A 195 4.54 -4.77 -8.84
N ILE A 196 3.52 -5.09 -9.63
CA ILE A 196 3.61 -6.02 -10.77
C ILE A 196 4.56 -5.47 -11.84
N GLU A 197 4.52 -4.16 -12.11
CA GLU A 197 5.42 -3.53 -13.07
C GLU A 197 6.84 -3.35 -12.55
N PHE A 198 7.10 -3.38 -11.24
CA PHE A 198 8.42 -3.04 -10.71
C PHE A 198 9.57 -3.98 -11.17
N PRO A 199 9.43 -5.32 -11.18
CA PRO A 199 10.50 -6.23 -11.56
C PRO A 199 11.11 -5.97 -12.95
N GLN A 200 10.30 -5.58 -13.94
CA GLN A 200 10.81 -5.25 -15.28
C GLN A 200 11.69 -3.97 -15.29
N TYR A 201 11.40 -3.00 -14.43
CA TYR A 201 12.23 -1.79 -14.29
C TYR A 201 13.46 -2.08 -13.44
N ALA A 202 13.32 -2.88 -12.38
CA ALA A 202 14.42 -3.33 -11.54
C ALA A 202 15.46 -4.12 -12.36
N ALA A 203 15.04 -5.02 -13.24
CA ALA A 203 15.94 -5.78 -14.12
C ALA A 203 16.74 -4.86 -15.05
N LYS A 204 16.10 -3.84 -15.65
CA LYS A 204 16.78 -2.85 -16.51
C LYS A 204 17.79 -2.02 -15.72
N ALA A 205 17.41 -1.60 -14.51
CA ALA A 205 18.27 -0.83 -13.62
C ALA A 205 19.49 -1.64 -13.15
N HIS A 206 19.29 -2.93 -12.84
CA HIS A 206 20.36 -3.86 -12.50
C HIS A 206 21.39 -3.98 -13.65
N ILE A 207 20.92 -4.22 -14.88
CA ILE A 207 21.80 -4.31 -16.06
C ILE A 207 22.58 -3.01 -16.27
N ALA A 208 21.93 -1.85 -16.09
CA ALA A 208 22.59 -0.55 -16.22
C ALA A 208 23.66 -0.33 -15.14
N ALA A 209 23.37 -0.70 -13.89
CA ALA A 209 24.31 -0.62 -12.78
C ALA A 209 25.53 -1.55 -12.99
N ALA A 210 25.29 -2.81 -13.36
CA ALA A 210 26.34 -3.79 -13.63
C ALA A 210 27.23 -3.38 -14.81
N SER A 211 26.63 -2.84 -15.88
CA SER A 211 27.38 -2.36 -17.05
C SER A 211 28.30 -1.18 -16.71
N ALA A 212 27.84 -0.27 -15.84
CA ALA A 212 28.66 0.86 -15.37
C ALA A 212 29.80 0.37 -14.46
N ALA A 213 29.53 -0.58 -13.55
CA ALA A 213 30.54 -1.18 -12.70
C ALA A 213 31.64 -1.87 -13.51
N ASN A 214 31.28 -2.62 -14.56
CA ASN A 214 32.25 -3.31 -15.42
C ASN A 214 33.15 -2.33 -16.20
N LYS A 215 32.58 -1.25 -16.73
CA LYS A 215 33.36 -0.17 -17.39
C LYS A 215 34.38 0.44 -16.42
N ASN A 216 33.93 0.77 -15.21
CA ASN A 216 34.80 1.35 -14.18
C ASN A 216 35.91 0.38 -13.78
N GLY A 217 35.62 -0.91 -13.62
CA GLY A 217 36.61 -1.93 -13.28
C GLY A 217 37.69 -2.16 -14.35
N VAL A 218 37.39 -1.87 -15.63
CA VAL A 218 38.40 -1.86 -16.72
C VAL A 218 39.28 -0.61 -16.60
N LEU A 219 38.69 0.56 -16.35
CA LEU A 219 39.43 1.80 -16.15
C LEU A 219 40.30 1.76 -14.89
N GLU A 220 39.82 1.15 -13.81
CA GLU A 220 40.60 0.96 -12.58
C GLU A 220 41.75 -0.02 -12.77
N ARG A 221 41.60 -1.08 -13.58
CA ARG A 221 42.75 -1.94 -13.95
C ARG A 221 43.82 -1.19 -14.73
N ILE A 222 43.42 -0.28 -15.63
CA ILE A 222 44.36 0.59 -16.36
C ILE A 222 45.00 1.60 -15.39
N GLY A 223 44.23 2.19 -14.48
CA GLY A 223 44.73 3.11 -13.44
C GLY A 223 45.67 2.43 -12.43
N GLN A 224 45.41 1.17 -12.08
CA GLN A 224 46.28 0.35 -11.23
C GLN A 224 47.62 0.03 -11.92
N MET A 225 47.62 -0.20 -13.25
CA MET A 225 48.86 -0.32 -14.02
C MET A 225 49.66 1.01 -14.06
N LEU A 226 48.97 2.13 -13.86
CA LEU A 226 49.54 3.49 -13.83
C LEU A 226 49.70 4.07 -12.40
N ASN A 227 49.64 3.23 -11.35
CA ASN A 227 49.79 3.61 -9.94
C ASN A 227 48.76 4.64 -9.39
N ILE A 228 47.62 4.83 -10.04
CA ILE A 228 46.53 5.71 -9.56
C ILE A 228 45.38 4.83 -9.07
N SER A 229 45.41 4.46 -7.79
CA SER A 229 44.33 3.69 -7.15
C SER A 229 43.32 4.64 -6.52
N VAL A 230 42.21 4.92 -7.23
CA VAL A 230 41.03 5.57 -6.63
C VAL A 230 40.11 4.46 -6.12
N ARG A 231 40.32 4.00 -4.90
CA ARG A 231 39.41 3.03 -4.28
C ARG A 231 38.08 3.70 -3.97
N ARG A 232 36.99 3.22 -4.56
CA ARG A 232 35.63 3.53 -4.09
C ARG A 232 35.15 2.39 -3.19
N THR A 233 34.97 2.70 -1.92
CA THR A 233 34.45 1.80 -0.88
C THR A 233 32.93 1.89 -0.85
N ASP A 234 32.25 1.08 -1.65
CA ASP A 234 30.80 0.90 -1.52
C ASP A 234 30.58 -0.50 -0.97
N GLY A 235 30.12 -0.58 0.28
CA GLY A 235 30.01 -1.83 1.05
C GLY A 235 29.04 -2.85 0.45
N GLU A 236 29.47 -4.11 0.45
CA GLU A 236 28.79 -5.31 -0.06
C GLU A 236 27.33 -5.46 0.43
N ASP A 237 26.98 -4.90 1.59
CA ASP A 237 25.66 -5.06 2.23
C ASP A 237 24.60 -4.03 1.78
N GLN A 238 24.98 -3.02 0.98
CA GLN A 238 24.07 -2.00 0.40
C GLN A 238 24.26 -1.83 -1.11
N GLY A 239 24.65 -2.91 -1.79
CA GLY A 239 24.76 -2.90 -3.25
C GLY A 239 23.43 -2.52 -3.94
N PRO A 240 23.47 -2.12 -5.23
CA PRO A 240 22.28 -1.74 -5.99
C PRO A 240 21.17 -2.80 -5.95
N ASP A 241 21.56 -4.08 -5.91
CA ASP A 241 20.65 -5.22 -5.89
C ASP A 241 19.94 -5.36 -4.55
N GLY A 242 20.65 -5.11 -3.44
CA GLY A 242 20.05 -5.08 -2.10
C GLY A 242 19.02 -3.96 -1.97
N LEU A 243 19.27 -2.79 -2.57
CA LEU A 243 18.31 -1.68 -2.62
C LEU A 243 17.08 -2.01 -3.48
N LEU A 244 17.27 -2.62 -4.64
CA LEU A 244 16.16 -3.06 -5.51
C LEU A 244 15.30 -4.13 -4.84
N HIS A 245 15.92 -5.12 -4.20
CA HIS A 245 15.21 -6.17 -3.46
C HIS A 245 14.45 -5.59 -2.25
N SER A 246 15.06 -4.64 -1.54
CA SER A 246 14.39 -3.93 -0.44
C SER A 246 13.19 -3.12 -0.93
N ALA A 247 13.30 -2.47 -2.10
CA ALA A 247 12.18 -1.77 -2.72
C ALA A 247 11.05 -2.73 -3.11
N GLU A 248 11.36 -3.87 -3.71
CA GLU A 248 10.38 -4.90 -4.06
C GLU A 248 9.67 -5.46 -2.83
N SER A 249 10.42 -5.78 -1.76
CA SER A 249 9.85 -6.24 -0.49
C SER A 249 8.87 -5.21 0.09
N ARG A 250 9.20 -3.91 0.01
CA ARG A 250 8.31 -2.81 0.45
C ARG A 250 7.05 -2.72 -0.40
N LEU A 251 7.15 -2.86 -1.72
CA LEU A 251 5.99 -2.88 -2.62
C LEU A 251 5.07 -4.07 -2.32
N ASN A 252 5.63 -5.25 -2.10
CA ASN A 252 4.87 -6.44 -1.74
C ASN A 252 4.18 -6.32 -0.37
N ALA A 253 4.71 -5.47 0.52
CA ALA A 253 4.09 -5.12 1.79
C ALA A 253 3.07 -3.96 1.69
N GLY A 254 2.85 -3.38 0.50
CA GLY A 254 1.98 -2.23 0.30
C GLY A 254 2.59 -0.88 0.73
N ASP A 255 3.90 -0.83 0.94
CA ASP A 255 4.63 0.39 1.33
C ASP A 255 5.28 1.06 0.12
N LEU A 256 4.46 1.73 -0.70
CA LEU A 256 4.93 2.45 -1.90
C LEU A 256 5.92 3.57 -1.55
N ARG A 257 5.64 4.33 -0.49
CA ARG A 257 6.50 5.44 -0.06
C ARG A 257 7.87 4.93 0.40
N GLY A 258 7.91 3.83 1.15
CA GLY A 258 9.15 3.14 1.52
C GLY A 258 9.91 2.62 0.30
N ALA A 259 9.23 2.01 -0.66
CA ALA A 259 9.86 1.52 -1.88
C ALA A 259 10.54 2.64 -2.69
N VAL A 260 9.85 3.77 -2.88
CA VAL A 260 10.41 4.96 -3.56
C VAL A 260 11.66 5.46 -2.84
N ALA A 261 11.72 5.41 -1.50
CA ALA A 261 12.90 5.81 -0.74
C ALA A 261 14.12 4.87 -0.94
N PHE A 262 13.92 3.58 -1.21
CA PHE A 262 15.00 2.68 -1.60
C PHE A 262 15.45 2.94 -3.03
N VAL A 263 14.52 3.12 -3.95
CA VAL A 263 14.81 3.41 -5.37
C VAL A 263 15.59 4.71 -5.53
N ASN A 264 15.25 5.76 -4.79
CA ASN A 264 15.97 7.04 -4.82
C ASN A 264 17.41 6.97 -4.30
N ARG A 265 17.77 5.92 -3.56
CA ARG A 265 19.15 5.69 -3.09
C ARG A 265 20.02 4.94 -4.10
N LEU A 266 19.44 4.45 -5.19
CA LEU A 266 20.20 3.72 -6.21
C LEU A 266 21.24 4.63 -6.88
N PRO A 267 22.36 4.04 -7.34
CA PRO A 267 23.39 4.79 -8.05
C PRO A 267 22.85 5.47 -9.31
N ALA A 268 23.44 6.61 -9.67
CA ALA A 268 23.14 7.38 -10.88
C ALA A 268 22.97 6.54 -12.18
N PRO A 269 23.78 5.50 -12.48
CA PRO A 269 23.58 4.70 -13.70
C PRO A 269 22.26 3.90 -13.73
N ALA A 270 21.69 3.58 -12.58
CA ALA A 270 20.45 2.80 -12.48
C ALA A 270 19.18 3.67 -12.55
N GLN A 271 19.28 4.96 -12.16
CA GLN A 271 18.16 5.90 -12.06
C GLN A 271 17.37 6.09 -13.38
N PRO A 272 18.01 6.25 -14.56
CA PRO A 272 17.28 6.50 -15.81
C PRO A 272 16.31 5.36 -16.17
N SER A 273 16.67 4.12 -15.86
CA SER A 273 15.82 2.96 -16.13
C SER A 273 14.57 2.92 -15.24
N LEU A 274 14.64 3.48 -14.03
CA LEU A 274 13.54 3.51 -13.06
C LEU A 274 12.70 4.78 -13.13
N LYS A 275 13.19 5.83 -13.80
CA LYS A 275 12.49 7.11 -13.90
C LYS A 275 11.00 6.99 -14.32
N PRO A 276 10.64 6.22 -15.36
CA PRO A 276 9.23 6.10 -15.74
C PRO A 276 8.35 5.47 -14.64
N TRP A 277 8.90 4.52 -13.88
CA TRP A 277 8.20 3.92 -12.75
C TRP A 277 8.09 4.89 -11.57
N LEU A 278 9.17 5.62 -11.26
CA LEU A 278 9.17 6.66 -10.23
C LEU A 278 8.15 7.76 -10.51
N ASP A 279 8.07 8.21 -11.77
CA ASP A 279 7.11 9.25 -12.16
C ASP A 279 5.66 8.77 -11.93
N LYS A 280 5.35 7.49 -12.23
CA LYS A 280 4.04 6.88 -11.91
C LYS A 280 3.81 6.74 -10.40
N ALA A 281 4.80 6.27 -9.65
CA ALA A 281 4.72 6.11 -8.20
C ALA A 281 4.52 7.46 -7.49
N GLN A 282 5.22 8.50 -7.92
CA GLN A 282 5.08 9.84 -7.35
C GLN A 282 3.71 10.46 -7.66
N ALA A 283 3.18 10.23 -8.87
CA ALA A 283 1.82 10.63 -9.21
C ALA A 283 0.77 9.93 -8.33
N ARG A 284 0.99 8.64 -8.01
CA ARG A 284 0.13 7.90 -7.09
C ARG A 284 0.16 8.49 -5.69
N LEU A 285 1.36 8.70 -5.15
CA LEU A 285 1.52 9.33 -3.83
C LEU A 285 0.90 10.73 -3.76
N SER A 286 1.02 11.54 -4.82
CA SER A 286 0.41 12.88 -4.81
C SER A 286 -1.13 12.85 -4.82
N VAL A 287 -1.72 11.89 -5.52
CA VAL A 287 -3.19 11.69 -5.50
C VAL A 287 -3.64 11.20 -4.13
N ASP A 288 -2.95 10.21 -3.56
CA ASP A 288 -3.27 9.68 -2.24
C ASP A 288 -3.16 10.77 -1.14
N ASP A 289 -2.09 11.57 -1.16
CA ASP A 289 -1.89 12.68 -0.22
C ASP A 289 -2.99 13.75 -0.37
N ALA A 290 -3.40 14.07 -1.60
CA ALA A 290 -4.49 15.02 -1.86
C ALA A 290 -5.83 14.52 -1.35
N ILE A 291 -6.16 13.23 -1.59
CA ILE A 291 -7.40 12.61 -1.09
C ILE A 291 -7.39 12.51 0.44
N HIS A 292 -6.23 12.25 1.05
CA HIS A 292 -6.11 12.23 2.50
C HIS A 292 -6.42 13.60 3.11
N ARG A 293 -5.79 14.67 2.59
CA ARG A 293 -6.08 16.05 3.01
C ARG A 293 -7.53 16.45 2.81
N LEU A 294 -8.14 15.98 1.71
CA LEU A 294 -9.56 16.18 1.44
C LEU A 294 -10.42 15.60 2.56
N THR A 295 -10.11 14.38 2.97
CA THR A 295 -10.84 13.63 4.01
C THR A 295 -10.65 14.27 5.39
N GLU A 296 -9.44 14.72 5.70
CA GLU A 296 -9.17 15.47 6.94
C GLU A 296 -9.97 16.78 6.99
N THR A 297 -10.01 17.51 5.87
CA THR A 297 -10.73 18.79 5.76
C THR A 297 -12.24 18.62 5.87
N THR A 298 -12.81 17.55 5.28
CA THR A 298 -14.24 17.26 5.41
C THR A 298 -14.60 16.82 6.83
N LEU A 299 -13.74 16.02 7.47
CA LEU A 299 -13.93 15.60 8.87
C LEU A 299 -13.85 16.80 9.83
N ALA A 300 -12.89 17.70 9.64
CA ALA A 300 -12.78 18.91 10.45
C ALA A 300 -14.01 19.82 10.31
N ARG A 301 -14.57 19.94 9.10
CA ARG A 301 -15.84 20.68 8.90
C ARG A 301 -17.03 20.00 9.58
N LEU A 302 -17.07 18.67 9.56
CA LEU A 302 -18.11 17.90 10.26
C LEU A 302 -18.05 18.11 11.78
N SER A 303 -16.85 18.11 12.38
CA SER A 303 -16.69 18.34 13.81
C SER A 303 -17.10 19.76 14.22
N GLN A 304 -16.69 20.77 13.44
CA GLN A 304 -17.07 22.17 13.67
C GLN A 304 -18.58 22.41 13.54
N GLY A 305 -19.24 21.74 12.57
CA GLY A 305 -20.70 21.79 12.44
C GLY A 305 -21.42 21.17 13.63
N GLY A 306 -20.88 20.08 14.19
CA GLY A 306 -21.39 19.46 15.41
C GLY A 306 -21.20 20.34 16.66
N GLU A 307 -20.05 20.99 16.81
CA GLU A 307 -19.77 21.89 17.94
C GLU A 307 -20.63 23.16 17.90
N ALA A 308 -20.88 23.71 16.71
CA ALA A 308 -21.81 24.83 16.52
C ALA A 308 -23.25 24.44 16.91
N ALA A 309 -23.65 23.20 16.61
CA ALA A 309 -24.93 22.65 17.03
C ALA A 309 -25.02 22.50 18.57
N ALA A 310 -24.01 21.93 19.20
CA ALA A 310 -23.95 21.70 20.65
C ALA A 310 -23.89 23.02 21.46
N SER A 311 -23.17 24.01 20.94
CA SER A 311 -23.10 25.35 21.55
C SER A 311 -24.45 26.07 21.49
N ALA A 312 -25.24 25.86 20.44
CA ALA A 312 -26.59 26.41 20.32
C ALA A 312 -27.59 25.76 21.29
N GLU A 313 -27.37 24.49 21.66
CA GLU A 313 -28.19 23.77 22.63
C GLU A 313 -27.88 24.19 24.08
N THR A 314 -26.60 24.43 24.39
CA THR A 314 -26.16 24.85 25.73
C THR A 314 -26.56 26.30 26.06
N GLY A 315 -26.55 27.19 25.06
CA GLY A 315 -27.03 28.57 25.21
C GLY A 315 -28.54 28.72 25.41
N ALA A 316 -29.31 27.63 25.36
CA ALA A 316 -30.76 27.62 25.63
C ALA A 316 -31.10 27.32 27.10
N VAL A 317 -30.10 27.07 27.96
CA VAL A 317 -30.28 26.67 29.38
C VAL A 317 -29.90 27.80 30.36
N LEU A 318 -29.49 28.98 29.87
CA LEU A 318 -29.19 30.18 30.66
C LEU A 318 -30.19 31.30 30.37
#